data_AF-A0A7W8VL14-F1
#
_entry.id   AF-A0A7W8VL14-F1
#
_cell.length_a   1.000
_cell.length_b   1.000
_cell.length_c   1.000
_cell.angle_alpha   90.00
_cell.angle_beta   90.00
_cell.angle_gamma   90.00
#
_symmetry.space_group_name_H-M   'P 1'
#
loop_
_entity.id
_entity.type
_entity.pdbx_description
1 polymer ?
#
loop_
_entity_poly.entity_id
_entity_poly.type
_entity_poly.pdbx_seq_one_letter_code
_entity_poly.pdbx_strand_id
1 'polypeptide(L)'
;MKEKIAKEVRLSQFDMQRGDIKKLMPIVKEALLHKMWLYNTYSGKWFTPEEFQATHEDREYNNFDIRGILEHTVIRHPRAGIRAYHKELNERIIKMETETRALREKGEEFTNKVIAYYQDK
;
A
#
# COMPACT_ATOMS: atom_id res chain seq x y z
N MET A 1 -8.37 -12.50 18.92
CA MET A 1 -7.17 -12.93 19.67
C MET A 1 -6.70 -14.28 19.12
N LYS A 2 -5.73 -14.27 18.19
CA LYS A 2 -4.79 -15.36 17.89
C LYS A 2 -3.58 -14.68 17.23
N GLU A 3 -2.55 -14.51 18.02
CA GLU A 3 -1.26 -13.94 17.64
C GLU A 3 -0.68 -14.76 16.48
N LYS A 4 -0.40 -14.09 15.36
CA LYS A 4 0.50 -14.66 14.35
C LYS A 4 1.89 -14.62 14.98
N ILE A 5 2.36 -15.78 15.43
CA ILE A 5 3.75 -15.99 15.82
C ILE A 5 4.60 -15.57 14.61
N ALA A 6 5.26 -14.42 14.72
CA ALA A 6 6.27 -14.01 13.76
C ALA A 6 7.40 -15.06 13.87
N LYS A 7 7.55 -15.92 12.86
CA LYS A 7 8.75 -16.74 12.74
C LYS A 7 9.94 -15.78 12.70
N GLU A 8 10.82 -15.86 13.68
CA GLU A 8 12.13 -15.21 13.63
C GLU A 8 12.85 -15.74 12.38
N VAL A 9 12.96 -14.90 11.36
CA VAL A 9 13.77 -15.20 10.18
C VAL A 9 15.22 -15.12 10.62
N ARG A 10 15.83 -16.26 10.91
CA ARG A 10 17.28 -16.33 11.13
C ARG A 10 17.99 -16.02 9.82
N LEU A 11 18.57 -14.83 9.73
CA LEU A 11 19.36 -14.40 8.58
C LEU A 11 20.64 -15.23 8.49
N SER A 12 21.01 -15.60 7.25
CA SER A 12 22.29 -16.26 7.02
C SER A 12 23.46 -15.28 7.24
N GLN A 13 24.68 -15.80 7.41
CA GLN A 13 25.87 -14.94 7.46
C GLN A 13 26.02 -14.07 6.21
N PHE A 14 25.64 -14.59 5.05
CA PHE A 14 25.62 -13.84 3.79
C PHE A 14 24.62 -12.68 3.82
N ASP A 15 23.44 -12.91 4.40
CA ASP A 15 22.36 -11.92 4.48
C ASP A 15 22.74 -10.70 5.32
N MET A 16 23.53 -10.92 6.38
CA MET A 16 24.01 -9.87 7.28
C MET A 16 25.19 -9.07 6.72
N GLN A 17 25.85 -9.55 5.66
CA GLN A 17 26.95 -8.81 5.03
C GLN A 17 26.44 -7.53 4.37
N ARG A 18 27.30 -6.52 4.32
CA ARG A 18 27.05 -5.28 3.58
C ARG A 18 26.64 -5.60 2.14
N GLY A 19 25.47 -5.11 1.75
CA GLY A 19 24.90 -5.26 0.44
C GLY A 19 25.54 -4.30 -0.57
N ASP A 20 25.47 -4.67 -1.84
CA ASP A 20 25.89 -3.83 -2.95
C ASP A 20 24.69 -3.07 -3.53
N ILE A 21 24.61 -1.77 -3.27
CA ILE A 21 23.56 -0.86 -3.76
C ILE A 21 23.52 -0.84 -5.29
N LYS A 22 24.65 -1.10 -5.98
CA LYS A 22 24.69 -1.14 -7.45
C LYS A 22 23.78 -2.22 -8.02
N LYS A 23 23.42 -3.24 -7.23
CA LYS A 23 22.42 -4.26 -7.61
C LYS A 23 21.00 -3.71 -7.77
N LEU A 24 20.70 -2.54 -7.19
CA LEU A 24 19.42 -1.84 -7.38
C LEU A 24 19.39 -1.01 -8.67
N MET A 25 20.54 -0.71 -9.28
CA MET A 25 20.59 0.18 -10.44
C MET A 25 20.01 -0.40 -11.75
N PRO A 26 20.09 -1.72 -12.03
CA PRO A 26 19.50 -2.29 -13.24
C PRO A 26 18.00 -2.00 -13.38
N ILE A 27 17.22 -2.14 -12.30
CA ILE A 27 15.76 -1.91 -12.34
C ILE A 27 15.43 -0.43 -12.54
N VAL A 28 16.26 0.49 -12.01
CA VAL A 28 16.14 1.94 -12.25
C VAL A 28 16.41 2.26 -13.72
N LYS A 29 17.47 1.69 -14.31
CA LYS A 29 17.81 1.88 -15.72
C LYS A 29 16.73 1.35 -16.66
N GLU A 30 16.19 0.18 -16.35
CA GLU A 30 15.09 -0.41 -17.12
C GLU A 30 13.83 0.47 -17.06
N ALA A 31 13.47 0.97 -15.87
CA ALA A 31 12.34 1.87 -15.70
C ALA A 31 12.53 3.19 -16.50
N LEU A 32 13.73 3.77 -16.47
CA LEU A 32 14.08 4.96 -17.27
C LEU A 32 13.95 4.70 -18.77
N LEU A 33 14.53 3.58 -19.25
CA LEU A 33 14.53 3.21 -20.67
C LEU A 33 13.11 3.10 -21.23
N HIS A 34 12.21 2.51 -20.44
CA HIS A 34 10.82 2.28 -20.85
C HIS A 34 9.86 3.40 -20.44
N LYS A 35 10.33 4.47 -19.80
CA LYS A 35 9.50 5.57 -19.25
C LYS A 35 8.43 5.05 -18.28
N MET A 36 8.83 4.11 -17.43
CA MET A 36 7.98 3.44 -16.44
C MET A 36 8.38 3.85 -15.03
N TRP A 37 7.52 3.56 -14.06
CA TRP A 37 7.74 3.87 -12.65
C TRP A 37 7.95 2.60 -11.84
N LEU A 38 8.48 2.75 -10.63
CA LEU A 38 8.75 1.66 -9.71
C LEU A 38 7.64 1.63 -8.65
N TYR A 39 7.03 0.47 -8.46
CA TYR A 39 6.01 0.25 -7.45
C TYR A 39 6.50 -0.77 -6.43
N ASN A 40 6.49 -0.39 -5.16
CA ASN A 40 6.81 -1.28 -4.06
C ASN A 40 5.53 -1.98 -3.58
N THR A 41 5.44 -3.29 -3.84
CA THR A 41 4.26 -4.12 -3.56
C THR A 41 4.02 -4.35 -2.07
N TYR A 42 5.05 -4.23 -1.23
CA TYR A 42 4.94 -4.37 0.22
C TYR A 42 4.37 -3.11 0.89
N SER A 43 4.90 -1.94 0.53
CA SER A 43 4.50 -0.64 1.12
C SER A 43 3.38 0.07 0.37
N GLY A 44 3.06 -0.35 -0.85
CA GLY A 44 2.11 0.32 -1.73
C GLY A 44 2.59 1.66 -2.28
N LYS A 45 3.89 1.97 -2.18
CA LYS A 45 4.47 3.24 -2.61
C LYS A 45 4.91 3.20 -4.07
N TRP A 46 4.69 4.31 -4.75
CA TRP A 46 5.17 4.57 -6.11
C TRP A 46 6.40 5.47 -6.03
N PHE A 47 7.34 5.25 -6.93
CA PHE A 47 8.54 6.06 -7.11
C PHE A 47 8.76 6.32 -8.59
N THR A 48 9.16 7.54 -8.94
CA THR A 48 9.88 7.73 -10.20
C THR A 48 11.24 7.00 -10.13
N PRO A 49 11.88 6.69 -11.27
CA PRO A 49 13.22 6.12 -11.24
C PRO A 49 14.23 6.97 -10.46
N GLU A 50 14.16 8.29 -10.58
CA GLU A 50 15.04 9.25 -9.90
C GLU A 50 14.77 9.29 -8.39
N GLU A 51 13.50 9.32 -7.98
CA GLU A 51 13.11 9.26 -6.57
C GLU A 51 13.59 7.96 -5.92
N PHE A 52 13.46 6.84 -6.64
CA PHE A 52 13.91 5.55 -6.16
C PHE A 52 15.43 5.55 -5.98
N GLN A 53 16.19 6.07 -6.95
CA GLN A 53 17.64 6.18 -6.83
C GLN A 53 18.03 7.05 -5.62
N ALA A 54 17.50 8.27 -5.52
CA ALA A 54 17.81 9.21 -4.43
C ALA A 54 17.45 8.64 -3.05
N THR A 55 16.39 7.82 -2.96
CA THR A 55 15.98 7.19 -1.69
C THR A 55 16.98 6.15 -1.20
N HIS A 56 17.70 5.49 -2.11
CA HIS A 56 18.54 4.32 -1.79
C HIS A 56 20.05 4.59 -1.94
N GLU A 57 20.47 5.68 -2.58
CA GLU A 57 21.87 5.99 -2.86
C GLU A 57 22.69 6.25 -1.58
N ASP A 58 22.12 6.94 -0.59
CA ASP A 58 22.81 7.33 0.65
C ASP A 58 22.57 6.35 1.83
N ARG A 59 21.94 5.20 1.59
CA ARG A 59 21.56 4.24 2.65
C ARG A 59 22.44 3.01 2.65
N GLU A 60 22.92 2.63 3.83
CA GLU A 60 23.59 1.34 3.99
C GLU A 60 22.56 0.22 4.12
N TYR A 61 22.70 -0.78 3.24
CA TYR A 61 21.87 -1.97 3.21
C TYR A 61 22.71 -3.21 3.43
N ASN A 62 22.14 -4.24 4.04
CA ASN A 62 22.71 -5.58 3.99
C ASN A 62 22.17 -6.35 2.75
N ASN A 63 22.69 -7.55 2.49
CA ASN A 63 22.23 -8.36 1.36
C ASN A 63 20.75 -8.77 1.46
N PHE A 64 20.22 -8.94 2.68
CA PHE A 64 18.80 -9.21 2.89
C PHE A 64 17.92 -8.05 2.48
N ASP A 65 18.28 -6.82 2.85
CA ASP A 65 17.55 -5.61 2.50
C ASP A 65 17.53 -5.41 0.99
N ILE A 66 18.69 -5.54 0.32
CA ILE A 66 18.78 -5.41 -1.14
C ILE A 66 17.87 -6.41 -1.84
N ARG A 67 17.87 -7.67 -1.39
CA ARG A 67 16.98 -8.70 -1.94
C ARG A 67 15.51 -8.37 -1.69
N GLY A 68 15.15 -7.96 -0.48
CA GLY A 68 13.77 -7.59 -0.14
C GLY A 68 13.28 -6.40 -0.96
N ILE A 69 14.14 -5.40 -1.19
CA ILE A 69 13.81 -4.26 -2.06
C ILE A 69 13.54 -4.74 -3.48
N LEU A 70 14.41 -5.57 -4.06
CA LEU A 70 14.23 -6.08 -5.42
C LEU A 70 13.00 -6.98 -5.55
N GLU A 71 12.77 -7.87 -4.58
CA GLU A 71 11.63 -8.80 -4.58
C GLU A 71 10.29 -8.06 -4.52
N HIS A 72 10.25 -6.95 -3.78
CA HIS A 72 9.03 -6.16 -3.63
C HIS A 72 8.88 -5.03 -4.63
N THR A 73 9.89 -4.72 -5.45
CA THR A 73 9.82 -3.62 -6.42
C THR A 73 9.53 -4.14 -7.81
N VAL A 74 8.48 -3.60 -8.43
CA VAL A 74 8.05 -3.96 -9.79
C VAL A 74 7.96 -2.72 -10.67
N ILE A 75 8.36 -2.86 -11.93
CA ILE A 75 8.22 -1.79 -12.93
C ILE A 75 6.78 -1.78 -13.44
N ARG A 76 6.11 -0.62 -13.38
CA ARG A 76 4.73 -0.45 -13.84
C ARG A 76 4.52 0.89 -14.53
N HIS A 77 3.53 0.90 -15.42
CA HIS A 77 3.14 2.13 -16.10
C HIS A 77 2.46 3.08 -15.09
N PRO A 78 2.82 4.38 -15.02
CA PRO A 78 2.24 5.32 -14.05
C PRO A 78 0.72 5.47 -14.15
N ARG A 79 0.15 5.41 -15.36
CA ARG A 79 -1.31 5.29 -15.58
C ARG A 79 -1.98 4.14 -14.81
N ALA A 80 -1.28 3.05 -14.52
CA ALA A 80 -1.82 1.99 -13.67
C ALA A 80 -2.03 2.48 -12.23
N GLY A 81 -1.09 3.27 -11.69
CA GLY A 81 -1.22 3.93 -10.39
C GLY A 81 -2.40 4.90 -10.35
N ILE A 82 -2.55 5.75 -11.38
CA ILE A 82 -3.69 6.69 -11.50
C ILE A 82 -5.02 5.93 -11.52
N ARG A 83 -5.12 4.85 -12.31
CA ARG A 83 -6.34 4.03 -12.34
C ARG A 83 -6.62 3.35 -11.00
N ALA A 84 -5.60 2.86 -10.31
CA ALA A 84 -5.75 2.27 -8.99
C ALA A 84 -6.25 3.30 -7.97
N TYR A 85 -5.72 4.52 -8.01
CA TYR A 85 -6.18 5.63 -7.18
C TYR A 85 -7.68 5.93 -7.41
N HIS A 86 -8.10 6.12 -8.66
CA HIS A 86 -9.50 6.41 -8.96
C HIS A 86 -10.43 5.26 -8.57
N LYS A 87 -9.99 4.02 -8.76
CA LYS A 87 -10.75 2.83 -8.34
C LYS A 87 -10.95 2.82 -6.81
N GLU A 88 -9.87 2.94 -6.05
CA GLU A 88 -9.92 2.96 -4.58
C GLU A 88 -10.77 4.13 -4.06
N LEU A 89 -10.64 5.31 -4.67
CA LEU A 89 -11.44 6.48 -4.31
C LEU A 89 -12.93 6.22 -4.52
N ASN A 90 -13.31 5.70 -5.70
CA ASN A 90 -14.71 5.39 -6.01
C ASN A 90 -15.27 4.32 -5.07
N GLU A 91 -14.51 3.26 -4.77
CA GLU A 91 -14.92 2.21 -3.83
C GLU A 91 -15.18 2.78 -2.42
N ARG A 92 -14.32 3.70 -1.95
CA ARG A 92 -14.52 4.38 -0.66
C ARG A 92 -15.72 5.30 -0.65
N ILE A 93 -15.96 6.06 -1.72
CA ILE A 93 -17.13 6.93 -1.85
C ILE A 93 -18.41 6.09 -1.78
N ILE A 94 -18.51 5.04 -2.58
CA ILE A 94 -19.68 4.14 -2.61
C ILE A 94 -19.93 3.54 -1.22
N LYS A 95 -18.87 3.09 -0.55
CA LYS A 95 -18.96 2.55 0.81
C LYS A 95 -19.49 3.59 1.79
N MET A 96 -18.95 4.80 1.77
CA MET A 96 -19.37 5.90 2.65
C MET A 96 -20.83 6.29 2.41
N GLU A 97 -21.26 6.38 1.15
CA GLU A 97 -22.66 6.66 0.79
C GLU A 97 -23.60 5.57 1.31
N THR A 98 -23.22 4.31 1.14
CA THR A 98 -24.00 3.16 1.62
C THR A 98 -24.12 3.14 3.14
N GLU A 99 -23.02 3.37 3.84
CA GLU A 99 -22.99 3.42 5.31
C GLU A 99 -23.81 4.61 5.84
N THR A 100 -23.70 5.77 5.19
CA THR A 100 -24.47 6.97 5.55
C THR A 100 -25.97 6.75 5.37
N ARG A 101 -26.38 6.14 4.25
CA ARG A 101 -27.78 5.81 4.00
C ARG A 101 -28.32 4.85 5.06
N ALA A 102 -27.59 3.77 5.36
CA ALA A 102 -28.01 2.80 6.37
C ALA A 102 -28.13 3.43 7.77
N LEU A 103 -27.26 4.39 8.12
CA LEU A 103 -27.37 5.12 9.39
C LEU A 103 -28.59 6.04 9.43
N ARG A 104 -28.92 6.72 8.33
CA ARG A 104 -30.13 7.54 8.23
C ARG A 104 -31.40 6.70 8.41
N GLU A 105 -31.51 5.58 7.69
CA GLU A 105 -32.64 4.67 7.79
C GLU A 105 -32.84 4.17 9.23
N LYS A 106 -31.76 3.75 9.90
CA LYS A 106 -31.81 3.34 11.32
C LYS A 106 -32.25 4.47 12.24
N GLY A 107 -31.78 5.70 11.99
CA GLY A 107 -32.16 6.88 12.76
C GLY A 107 -33.64 7.23 12.60
N GLU A 108 -34.15 7.18 11.38
CA GLU A 108 -35.58 7.39 11.09
C GLU A 108 -36.44 6.30 11.71
N GLU A 109 -36.06 5.03 11.58
CA GLU A 109 -36.78 3.91 12.20
C GLU A 109 -36.87 4.07 13.72
N PHE A 110 -35.75 4.42 14.37
CA PHE A 110 -35.72 4.66 15.80
C PHE A 110 -36.58 5.88 16.19
N THR A 111 -36.50 6.97 15.44
CA THR A 111 -37.30 8.18 15.67
C THR A 111 -38.79 7.88 15.58
N ASN A 112 -39.20 7.13 14.55
CA ASN A 112 -40.59 6.71 14.38
C ASN A 112 -41.06 5.80 15.52
N LYS A 113 -40.21 4.88 16.00
CA LYS A 113 -40.52 4.05 17.18
C LYS A 113 -40.72 4.89 18.45
N VAL A 114 -39.88 5.90 18.67
CA VAL A 114 -40.01 6.81 19.81
C VAL A 114 -41.32 7.60 19.73
N ILE A 115 -41.61 8.21 18.57
CA ILE A 115 -42.85 8.96 18.35
C ILE A 115 -44.08 8.08 18.61
N ALA A 116 -44.12 6.89 18.00
CA ALA A 116 -45.24 5.96 18.18
C ALA A 116 -45.44 5.58 19.65
N TYR A 117 -44.37 5.29 20.39
CA TYR A 117 -44.46 4.90 21.79
C TYR A 117 -45.03 6.00 22.70
N TYR A 118 -44.72 7.28 22.42
CA TYR A 118 -45.15 8.40 23.25
C TYR A 118 -46.45 9.06 22.77
N GLN A 119 -46.88 8.86 21.52
CA GLN A 119 -48.17 9.34 21.02
C GLN A 119 -49.35 8.39 21.34
N ASP A 120 -49.09 7.09 21.50
CA ASP A 120 -50.10 6.10 21.93
C ASP A 120 -50.38 6.13 23.45
N LYS A 121 -49.69 6.99 24.22
CA LYS A 121 -49.94 7.23 25.65
C LYS A 121 -50.68 8.53 25.89
#